data_AF-A0A7Y0JWZ6-F1
#
_entry.id   AF-A0A7Y0JWZ6-F1
#
_cell.length_a   1.000
_cell.length_b   1.000
_cell.length_c   1.000
_cell.angle_alpha   90.00
_cell.angle_beta   90.00
_cell.angle_gamma   90.00
#
_symmetry.space_group_name_H-M   'P 1'
#
loop_
_entity.id
_entity.type
_entity.pdbx_description
1 polymer ?
#
loop_
_entity_poly.entity_id
_entity_poly.type
_entity_poly.pdbx_seq_one_letter_code
_entity_poly.pdbx_strand_id
1 'polypeptide(L)' 'MIRLVAANPDTVLDELQATRIKFWLLEFLPTPKCQVNRGPNIEIVVDDRDPDDLVPVIRHKLEDIIGCSLANA' A
#
# COMPACT_ATOMS: atom_id res chain seq x y z
N MET A 1 -4.37 -10.89 -6.61
CA MET A 1 -4.55 -9.48 -6.22
C MET A 1 -3.77 -9.27 -4.94
N ILE A 2 -2.96 -8.21 -4.84
CA ILE A 2 -2.32 -7.84 -3.57
C ILE A 2 -3.30 -6.97 -2.79
N ARG A 3 -3.53 -7.32 -1.53
CA ARG A 3 -4.31 -6.53 -0.59
C ARG A 3 -3.53 -6.36 0.70
N LEU A 4 -3.17 -5.12 1.02
CA LEU A 4 -2.43 -4.77 2.22
C LEU A 4 -3.29 -3.91 3.13
N VAL A 5 -3.34 -4.24 4.41
CA VAL A 5 -4.06 -3.47 5.43
C VAL A 5 -3.11 -3.04 6.54
N ALA A 6 -3.32 -1.84 7.07
CA ALA A 6 -2.59 -1.38 8.24
C ALA A 6 -2.93 -2.22 9.46
N ALA A 7 -1.90 -2.58 10.24
CA ALA A 7 -2.07 -3.30 11.50
C ALA A 7 -2.80 -2.45 12.56
N ASN A 8 -2.64 -1.12 12.51
CA ASN A 8 -3.36 -0.19 13.37
C ASN A 8 -4.56 0.42 12.61
N PRO A 9 -5.82 0.09 13.00
CA PRO A 9 -7.03 0.53 12.31
C PRO A 9 -7.28 2.04 12.38
N ASP A 10 -6.71 2.73 13.36
CA ASP A 10 -6.87 4.18 13.55
C ASP A 10 -5.89 5.00 12.71
N THR A 11 -5.01 4.34 11.96
CA THR A 11 -4.04 5.03 11.09
C THR A 11 -4.77 5.65 9.90
N VAL A 12 -4.49 6.93 9.63
CA VAL A 12 -5.03 7.68 8.50
C VAL A 12 -3.85 8.27 7.72
N LEU A 13 -3.89 8.12 6.39
CA LEU A 13 -2.92 8.74 5.49
C LEU A 13 -3.31 10.18 5.20
N ASP A 14 -2.33 11.07 5.29
CA ASP A 14 -2.46 12.38 4.68
C ASP A 14 -2.40 12.31 3.14
N GLU A 15 -2.72 13.41 2.48
CA GLU A 15 -2.71 13.49 1.02
C GLU A 15 -1.33 13.28 0.40
N LEU A 16 -0.27 13.73 1.10
CA LEU A 16 1.11 13.58 0.64
C LEU A 16 1.55 12.12 0.70
N GLN A 17 1.26 11.40 1.78
CA GLN A 17 1.53 9.99 1.97
C GLN A 17 0.80 9.16 0.92
N ALA A 18 -0.50 9.40 0.73
CA ALA A 18 -1.30 8.68 -0.28
C ALA A 18 -0.76 8.91 -1.69
N THR A 19 -0.36 10.13 -2.00
CA THR A 19 0.23 10.49 -3.30
C THR A 19 1.59 9.82 -3.49
N ARG A 20 2.45 9.82 -2.47
CA ARG A 20 3.75 9.15 -2.49
C ARG A 20 3.61 7.65 -2.72
N ILE A 21 2.66 7.00 -2.05
CA ILE A 21 2.37 5.57 -2.23
C ILE A 21 1.97 5.31 -3.68
N LYS A 22 1.02 6.08 -4.24
CA LYS A 22 0.56 5.88 -5.63
C LYS A 22 1.68 6.04 -6.66
N PHE A 23 2.47 7.11 -6.56
CA PHE A 23 3.57 7.33 -7.51
C PHE A 23 4.65 6.27 -7.39
N TRP A 24 5.02 5.92 -6.17
CA TRP A 24 6.06 4.92 -5.93
C TRP A 24 5.61 3.52 -6.39
N LEU A 25 4.35 3.14 -6.12
CA LEU A 25 3.78 1.91 -6.65
C LEU A 25 3.72 1.91 -8.16
N LEU A 26 3.39 3.03 -8.81
CA LEU A 26 3.38 3.13 -10.28
C LEU A 26 4.78 2.96 -10.90
N GLU A 27 5.82 3.46 -10.22
CA GLU A 27 7.22 3.34 -10.65
C GLU A 27 7.71 1.89 -10.57
N PHE A 28 7.38 1.18 -9.48
CA PHE A 28 7.82 -0.21 -9.25
C PHE A 28 6.92 -1.25 -9.93
N LEU A 29 5.62 -0.99 -9.94
CA LEU A 29 4.59 -1.84 -10.52
C LEU A 29 3.82 -0.99 -11.52
N PRO A 30 4.13 -1.05 -12.82
CA PRO A 30 3.43 -0.30 -13.85
C PRO A 30 2.04 -0.91 -14.09
N THR A 31 1.18 -0.85 -13.08
CA THR A 31 -0.23 -1.23 -13.12
C THR A 31 -1.08 0.01 -12.90
N PRO A 32 -2.02 0.31 -13.81
CA PRO A 32 -2.92 1.46 -13.66
C PRO A 32 -3.98 1.23 -12.57
N LYS A 33 -4.12 0.00 -12.05
CA LYS A 33 -5.16 -0.39 -11.11
C LYS A 33 -4.59 -0.54 -9.69
N CYS A 34 -4.15 0.58 -9.13
CA CYS A 34 -3.80 0.69 -7.71
C CYS A 34 -4.84 1.55 -6.99
N GLN A 35 -5.45 1.00 -5.94
CA GLN A 35 -6.36 1.73 -5.06
C GLN A 35 -5.69 1.91 -3.69
N VAL A 36 -5.79 3.12 -3.15
CA VAL A 36 -5.24 3.46 -1.83
C VAL A 36 -6.37 4.12 -1.03
N ASN A 37 -6.92 3.38 -0.07
CA ASN A 37 -7.83 3.90 0.93
C ASN A 37 -7.01 4.58 2.04
N ARG A 38 -7.32 5.85 2.30
CA ARG A 38 -6.59 6.69 3.25
C ARG A 38 -6.99 6.46 4.70
N GLY A 39 -8.04 5.69 4.94
CA GLY A 39 -8.50 5.32 6.28
C GLY A 39 -9.80 6.00 6.72
N PRO A 40 -10.30 5.67 7.92
CA PRO A 40 -9.74 4.70 8.88
C PRO A 40 -9.69 3.27 8.29
N ASN A 41 -8.73 2.45 8.73
CA ASN A 41 -8.26 1.23 8.07
C ASN A 41 -7.66 1.48 6.68
N ILE A 42 -6.39 1.88 6.64
CA ILE A 42 -5.65 1.99 5.37
C ILE A 42 -5.69 0.66 4.65
N GLU A 43 -6.03 0.71 3.37
CA GLU A 43 -6.09 -0.44 2.48
C GLU A 43 -5.42 -0.08 1.17
N ILE A 44 -4.45 -0.88 0.76
CA ILE A 44 -3.76 -0.75 -0.53
C ILE A 44 -4.10 -2.00 -1.34
N VAL A 45 -4.78 -1.79 -2.46
CA VAL A 45 -5.16 -2.84 -3.40
C VAL A 45 -4.38 -2.63 -4.69
N VAL A 46 -3.70 -3.68 -5.13
CA VAL A 46 -3.05 -3.74 -6.43
C VAL A 46 -3.66 -4.92 -7.20
N ASP A 47 -4.47 -4.58 -8.21
CA ASP A 47 -5.10 -5.58 -9.06
C ASP A 47 -4.09 -6.19 -10.05
N ASP A 48 -4.44 -7.36 -10.58
CA ASP A 48 -3.65 -8.07 -11.61
C ASP A 48 -2.23 -8.49 -11.17
N ARG A 49 -2.01 -8.67 -9.85
CA ARG A 49 -0.74 -9.16 -9.26
C ARG A 49 -0.93 -10.27 -8.25
N ASP A 50 0.00 -11.20 -8.18
CA ASP A 50 0.02 -12.23 -7.14
C ASP A 50 0.45 -11.61 -5.81
N PRO A 51 -0.20 -11.90 -4.67
CA PRO A 51 0.33 -11.53 -3.34
C PRO A 51 1.79 -11.94 -3.12
N ASP A 52 2.24 -13.04 -3.73
CA ASP A 52 3.63 -13.49 -3.65
C ASP A 52 4.59 -12.65 -4.50
N ASP A 53 4.08 -11.86 -5.47
CA ASP A 53 4.87 -10.90 -6.24
C ASP A 53 5.28 -9.68 -5.39
N LEU A 54 4.66 -9.48 -4.23
CA LEU A 54 5.00 -8.39 -3.33
C LEU A 54 6.34 -8.67 -2.63
N VAL A 55 7.43 -8.26 -3.29
CA VAL A 55 8.79 -8.35 -2.76
C VAL A 55 8.86 -7.71 -1.36
N PRO A 56 9.55 -8.31 -0.37
CA PRO A 56 9.67 -7.76 0.98
C PRO A 56 10.13 -6.29 1.04
N VAL A 57 10.96 -5.86 0.09
CA VAL A 57 11.42 -4.46 -0.06
C VAL A 57 10.24 -3.52 -0.31
N ILE A 58 9.25 -3.95 -1.08
CA ILE A 58 8.07 -3.15 -1.40
C ILE A 58 7.21 -2.94 -0.15
N ARG A 59 6.98 -4.02 0.60
CA ARG A 59 6.28 -3.94 1.88
C ARG A 59 6.98 -2.97 2.83
N HIS A 60 8.28 -3.12 3.03
CA HIS A 60 9.04 -2.28 3.95
C HIS A 60 8.96 -0.79 3.57
N LYS A 61 9.03 -0.46 2.28
CA LYS A 61 8.93 0.92 1.81
C LYS A 61 7.54 1.52 2.04
N LEU A 62 6.48 0.72 1.86
CA LEU A 62 5.13 1.16 2.15
C LEU A 62 4.94 1.40 3.65
N GLU A 63 5.45 0.51 4.49
CA GLU A 63 5.43 0.65 5.95
C GLU A 63 6.17 1.92 6.41
N ASP A 64 7.30 2.26 5.78
CA ASP A 64 8.03 3.52 6.04
C ASP A 64 7.22 4.77 5.71
N ILE A 65 6.45 4.75 4.61
CA ILE A 65 5.63 5.90 4.19
C ILE A 65 4.41 6.05 5.10
N ILE A 66 3.80 4.93 5.48
CA ILE A 66 2.59 4.87 6.30
C ILE A 66 2.91 5.11 7.78
N GLY A 67 4.10 4.71 8.24
CA GLY A 67 4.50 4.72 9.65
C GLY A 67 3.86 3.58 10.45
N CYS A 68 3.39 2.52 9.79
CA CYS A 68 2.75 1.36 10.43
C CYS A 68 3.04 0.09 9.63
N SER A 69 3.03 -1.06 10.30
CA SER A 69 3.18 -2.37 9.67
C SER A 69 1.96 -2.73 8.80
N LEU A 70 2.20 -3.45 7.71
CA LEU A 70 1.19 -3.90 6.77
C LEU A 70 1.05 -5.43 6.79
N ALA A 71 -0.18 -5.91 6.91
CA ALA A 71 -0.51 -7.33 6.79
C ALA A 71 -1.19 -7.61 5.44
N ASN A 72 -0.99 -8.83 4.92
CA ASN A 72 -1.82 -9.32 3.82
C ASN A 72 -3.23 -9.61 4.36
N ALA A 73 -4.26 -9.15 3.65
CA ALA A 73 -5.67 -9.35 3.99
C ALA A 73 -6.44 -10.13 2.92
#